data_AF-A0A359HEP7-F1
#
_entry.id   AF-A0A359HEP7-F1
#
_cell.length_a   1.000
_cell.length_b   1.000
_cell.length_c   1.000
_cell.angle_alpha   90.00
_cell.angle_beta   90.00
_cell.angle_gamma   90.00
#
_symmetry.space_group_name_H-M   'P 1'
#
loop_
_entity.id
_entity.type
_entity.pdbx_description
1 polymer ?
#
loop_
_entity_poly.entity_id
_entity_poly.type
_entity_poly.pdbx_seq_one_letter_code
_entity_poly.pdbx_strand_id
1 'polypeptide(L)' 'MSTAAHFEFQLQAREGRARAGVFSTPHGEILTPIFAPVGTQATVKSITPAQL' A
#
# COMPACT_ATOMS: atom_id res chain seq x y z
N MET A 1 14.23 22.82 -2.51
CA MET A 1 13.12 22.21 -3.28
C MET A 1 13.49 20.75 -3.50
N SER A 2 12.97 19.83 -2.68
CA SER A 2 13.37 18.42 -2.72
C SER A 2 12.57 17.67 -3.77
N THR A 3 13.29 17.05 -4.69
CA THR A 3 12.85 16.34 -5.89
C THR A 3 12.22 14.99 -5.51
N ALA A 4 11.01 14.72 -6.04
CA ALA A 4 10.30 13.45 -6.14
C ALA A 4 10.14 12.60 -4.85
N ALA A 5 8.90 12.33 -4.44
CA ALA A 5 8.61 11.26 -3.49
C ALA A 5 9.01 9.91 -4.13
N HIS A 6 10.16 9.37 -3.73
CA HIS A 6 10.65 8.08 -4.20
C HIS A 6 9.91 6.94 -3.48
N PHE A 7 9.71 5.81 -4.17
CA PHE A 7 9.19 4.60 -3.55
C PHE A 7 10.22 4.02 -2.58
N GLU A 8 9.80 3.67 -1.35
CA GLU A 8 10.63 3.03 -0.34
C GLU A 8 9.89 1.85 0.31
N PHE A 9 10.63 0.82 0.73
CA PHE A 9 10.10 -0.29 1.52
C PHE A 9 10.86 -0.43 2.84
N GLN A 10 10.13 -0.45 3.95
CA GLN A 10 10.64 -0.71 5.28
C GLN A 10 10.12 -2.05 5.83
N LEU A 11 11.01 -2.95 6.22
CA LEU A 11 10.66 -4.17 6.95
C LEU A 11 10.49 -3.85 8.44
N GLN A 12 9.32 -4.12 9.01
CA GLN A 12 9.03 -3.92 10.42
C GLN A 12 9.27 -5.18 11.25
N ALA A 13 8.84 -6.33 10.76
CA ALA A 13 9.00 -7.61 11.46
C ALA A 13 9.04 -8.80 10.49
N ARG A 14 9.59 -9.91 10.96
CA ARG A 14 9.66 -11.17 10.23
C ARG A 14 9.43 -12.36 11.16
N GLU A 15 8.64 -13.32 10.70
CA GLU A 15 8.45 -14.61 11.35
C GLU A 15 8.58 -15.72 10.29
N GLY A 16 9.68 -16.47 10.33
CA GLY A 16 10.00 -17.45 9.28
C GLY A 16 10.09 -16.82 7.88
N ARG A 17 9.09 -17.06 7.02
CA ARG A 17 8.96 -16.47 5.68
C ARG A 17 7.95 -15.31 5.61
N ALA A 18 7.14 -15.12 6.66
CA ALA A 18 6.20 -14.01 6.78
C ALA A 18 6.94 -12.71 7.07
N ARG A 19 6.45 -11.59 6.53
CA ARG A 19 7.03 -10.26 6.64
C ARG A 19 5.91 -9.25 6.85
N ALA A 20 6.10 -8.36 7.82
CA ALA A 20 5.30 -7.15 7.99
C ALA A 20 6.18 -5.95 7.64
N GLY A 21 5.65 -4.99 6.89
CA GLY A 21 6.41 -3.82 6.46
C GLY A 21 5.53 -2.72 5.87
N VAL A 22 6.16 -1.62 5.47
CA VAL A 22 5.49 -0.42 4.95
C VAL A 22 6.08 -0.05 3.61
N PHE A 23 5.22 0.21 2.61
CA PHE A 23 5.62 0.91 1.39
C PHE A 23 5.34 2.40 1.55
N SER A 24 6.35 3.23 1.41
CA SER A 24 6.20 4.67 1.29
C SER A 24 6.06 5.03 -0.18
N THR A 25 4.92 5.60 -0.56
CA THR A 25 4.63 6.02 -1.94
C THR A 25 4.32 7.52 -1.96
N PRO A 26 4.37 8.20 -3.13
CA PRO A 26 3.90 9.58 -3.26
C PRO A 26 2.47 9.83 -2.76
N HIS A 27 1.64 8.77 -2.73
CA HIS A 27 0.22 8.84 -2.39
C HIS A 27 -0.06 8.37 -0.95
N GLY A 28 0.98 8.16 -0.14
CA GLY A 28 0.87 7.73 1.25
C GLY A 28 1.51 6.37 1.53
N GLU A 29 1.38 5.94 2.78
CA GLU A 29 1.91 4.68 3.29
C GLU A 29 0.95 3.52 3.01
N ILE A 30 1.51 2.36 2.67
CA ILE A 30 0.76 1.11 2.47
C ILE A 30 1.35 0.05 3.41
N LEU A 31 0.55 -0.44 4.35
CA LEU A 31 0.92 -1.53 5.24
C LEU A 31 0.93 -2.86 4.48
N THR A 32 1.92 -3.70 4.72
CA THR A 32 2.06 -5.02 4.11
C THR A 32 2.13 -6.11 5.19
N PRO A 33 1.50 -7.28 4.97
CA PRO A 33 0.78 -7.69 3.76
C PRO A 33 -0.60 -7.03 3.64
N ILE A 34 -0.99 -6.65 2.41
CA ILE A 34 -2.32 -6.12 2.10
C ILE A 34 -2.94 -6.90 0.94
N PHE A 35 -4.25 -7.14 1.01
CA PHE A 35 -5.04 -7.64 -0.09
C PHE A 35 -5.63 -6.46 -0.87
N ALA A 36 -4.93 -6.02 -1.91
CA ALA A 36 -5.36 -4.86 -2.69
C ALA A 36 -6.55 -5.22 -3.60
N PRO A 37 -7.68 -4.48 -3.54
CA PRO A 37 -8.83 -4.73 -4.41
C PRO A 37 -8.52 -4.36 -5.87
N VAL A 38 -9.13 -5.06 -6.82
CA VAL A 38 -8.94 -4.82 -8.26
C VAL A 38 -9.83 -3.67 -8.73
N GLY A 39 -9.24 -2.55 -9.11
CA GLY A 39 -9.91 -1.35 -9.61
C GLY A 39 -9.97 -1.23 -11.13
N THR A 40 -10.29 -2.29 -11.87
CA THR A 40 -10.22 -2.34 -13.35
C THR A 40 -11.14 -1.36 -14.08
N GLN A 41 -12.08 -0.71 -13.39
CA GLN A 41 -12.93 0.35 -13.94
C GLN A 41 -12.93 1.61 -13.06
N ALA A 42 -11.81 1.91 -12.38
CA ALA A 42 -11.72 3.00 -11.41
C ALA A 42 -12.79 2.94 -10.29
N THR A 43 -13.32 1.75 -10.03
CA THR A 43 -14.34 1.47 -9.02
C THR A 43 -14.13 0.06 -8.50
N VAL A 44 -14.11 -0.08 -7.17
CA VAL A 44 -14.32 -1.38 -6.52
C VAL A 44 -15.81 -1.65 -6.59
N LYS A 45 -16.23 -2.73 -7.26
CA LYS A 45 -17.66 -3.03 -7.43
C LYS A 45 -18.34 -3.01 -6.06
N SER A 46 -19.48 -2.33 -5.96
CA SER A 46 -20.31 -2.18 -4.75
C SER A 46 -19.75 -1.36 -3.58
N ILE A 47 -18.56 -0.74 -3.68
CA ILE A 47 -17.94 -0.02 -2.56
C ILE A 47 -17.45 1.36 -3.04
N THR A 48 -17.82 2.43 -2.32
CA THR A 48 -17.34 3.78 -2.59
C THR A 48 -15.93 3.99 -2.00
N PRO A 49 -15.11 4.92 -2.50
CA PRO A 49 -13.76 5.16 -1.96
C PRO A 49 -13.70 5.46 -0.45
N ALA A 50 -14.78 5.97 0.14
CA ALA A 50 -14.87 6.25 1.58
C ALA A 50 -15.10 5.00 2.45
N GLN A 51 -15.35 3.84 1.84
CA GLN A 51 -15.63 2.56 2.52
C GLN A 51 -14.48 1.56 2.42
N LEU A 52 -13.37 1.95 1.78
CA LEU A 52 -12.09 1.25 1.78
C LEU A 52 -11.24 1.72 2.98
#